data_AF-A0A966RQG7-F1
#
_entry.id   AF-A0A966RQG7-F1
#
_cell.length_a   1.000
_cell.length_b   1.000
_cell.length_c   1.000
_cell.angle_alpha   90.00
_cell.angle_beta   90.00
_cell.angle_gamma   90.00
#
_symmetry.space_group_name_H-M   'P 1'
#
loop_
_entity.id
_entity.type
_entity.pdbx_description
1 polymer ?
#
loop_
_entity_poly.entity_id
_entity_poly.type
_entity_poly.pdbx_seq_one_letter_code
_entity_poly.pdbx_strand_id
1 'polypeptide(L)'
;MREALAAQSSHSAQGLARQARAMVGMTQRDFASMLGISMRKLAAWEKGRGKPSTAEATLMRVCMLDPGLVKKLTPEDALPNPRLALLCVDHIHIFVKDRYVAESWYERVLGLKRTAALEFWAVADGPLTLQNREGTIQIALFKGSARRNRATVAMRVEQGSFQGWLSHLETIPGLLVTYEDHIVSESIYFADPDGNPYEITSYRPG
;
A
#
# COMPACT_ATOMS: atom_id res chain seq x y z
N MET A 1 40.64 53.62 -6.64
CA MET A 1 39.40 53.27 -5.92
C MET A 1 38.54 52.28 -6.74
N ARG A 2 39.11 51.15 -7.19
CA ARG A 2 38.38 50.12 -7.98
C ARG A 2 38.68 48.67 -7.59
N GLU A 3 39.53 48.44 -6.58
CA GLU A 3 39.94 47.07 -6.18
C GLU A 3 39.29 46.56 -4.88
N ALA A 4 38.47 47.37 -4.20
CA ALA A 4 37.85 46.95 -2.92
C ALA A 4 36.46 46.30 -3.05
N LEU A 5 35.86 46.27 -4.25
CA LEU A 5 34.48 45.79 -4.45
C LEU A 5 34.36 44.41 -5.10
N ALA A 6 35.47 43.77 -5.48
CA ALA A 6 35.46 42.42 -6.07
C ALA A 6 35.66 41.29 -5.05
N ALA A 7 35.93 41.61 -3.77
CA ALA A 7 36.23 40.62 -2.73
C ALA A 7 34.98 40.06 -2.00
N GLN A 8 33.78 40.60 -2.23
CA GLN A 8 32.56 40.14 -1.54
C GLN A 8 31.71 39.14 -2.36
N SER A 9 32.13 38.80 -3.57
CA SER A 9 31.37 37.95 -4.49
C SER A 9 31.74 36.46 -4.43
N SER A 10 32.57 36.04 -3.47
CA SER A 10 33.13 34.68 -3.35
C SER A 10 32.58 33.85 -2.19
N HIS A 11 31.37 34.14 -1.68
CA HIS A 11 30.60 33.16 -0.89
C HIS A 11 30.00 32.11 -1.84
N SER A 12 30.86 31.26 -2.41
CA SER A 12 30.49 30.25 -3.37
C SER A 12 29.45 29.29 -2.78
N ALA A 13 28.58 28.74 -3.62
CA ALA A 13 27.58 27.73 -3.30
C ALA A 13 28.14 26.47 -2.56
N GLN A 14 29.47 26.36 -2.43
CA GLN A 14 30.19 25.35 -1.66
C GLN A 14 30.00 25.48 -0.14
N GLY A 15 29.59 26.66 0.34
CA GLY A 15 29.36 26.92 1.77
C GLY A 15 27.93 26.67 2.25
N LEU A 16 26.94 26.55 1.35
CA LEU A 16 25.52 26.64 1.72
C LEU A 16 25.08 25.54 2.69
N ALA A 17 25.43 24.28 2.42
CA ALA A 17 25.09 23.16 3.28
C ALA A 17 25.74 23.27 4.67
N ARG A 18 27.03 23.63 4.68
CA ARG A 18 27.81 23.80 5.91
C ARG A 18 27.29 24.97 6.75
N GLN A 19 26.95 26.08 6.09
CA GLN A 19 26.44 27.28 6.71
C GLN A 19 25.04 27.05 7.30
N ALA A 20 24.13 26.45 6.54
CA ALA A 20 22.81 26.08 7.02
C ALA A 20 22.89 25.15 8.23
N ARG A 21 23.74 24.10 8.17
CA ARG A 21 23.95 23.21 9.31
C ARG A 21 24.50 23.93 10.55
N ALA A 22 25.48 24.81 10.36
CA ALA A 22 26.09 25.57 11.45
C ALA A 22 25.07 26.51 12.12
N MET A 23 24.20 27.16 11.34
CA MET A 23 23.14 28.03 11.88
C MET A 23 22.08 27.25 12.66
N VAL A 24 21.69 26.07 12.15
CA VAL A 24 20.78 25.17 12.87
C VAL A 24 21.49 24.44 14.02
N GLY A 25 22.82 24.47 14.12
CA GLY A 25 23.58 23.88 15.24
C GLY A 25 23.50 22.35 15.32
N MET A 26 23.30 21.67 14.19
CA MET A 26 23.15 20.21 14.13
C MET A 26 24.46 19.50 13.75
N THR A 27 24.56 18.22 14.13
CA THR A 27 25.61 17.33 13.60
C THR A 27 25.36 17.05 12.10
N GLN A 28 26.38 16.58 11.36
CA GLN A 28 26.17 16.17 9.96
C GLN A 28 25.14 15.03 9.84
N ARG A 29 25.04 14.15 10.84
CA ARG A 29 24.06 13.06 10.85
C ARG A 29 22.64 13.62 10.96
N ASP A 30 22.39 14.47 11.96
CA ASP A 30 21.05 14.97 12.25
C ASP A 30 20.55 15.90 11.14
N PHE A 31 21.44 16.75 10.61
CA PHE A 31 21.10 17.62 9.50
C PHE A 31 20.83 16.86 8.20
N ALA A 32 21.57 15.78 7.92
CA ALA A 32 21.31 14.91 6.78
C ALA A 32 19.96 14.19 6.93
N SER A 33 19.65 13.71 8.14
CA SER A 33 18.37 13.07 8.47
C SER A 33 17.20 14.04 8.26
N MET A 34 17.32 15.27 8.74
CA MET A 34 16.30 16.31 8.59
C MET A 34 16.06 16.69 7.12
N LEU A 35 17.11 16.72 6.30
CA LEU A 35 16.99 16.98 4.86
C LEU A 35 16.53 15.74 4.04
N GLY A 36 16.38 14.57 4.66
CA GLY A 36 16.01 13.33 3.96
C GLY A 36 17.10 12.81 3.01
N ILE A 37 18.39 13.05 3.32
CA ILE A 37 19.53 12.64 2.49
C ILE A 37 20.56 11.82 3.28
N SER A 38 21.47 11.12 2.59
CA SER A 38 22.55 10.41 3.28
C SER A 38 23.61 11.37 3.82
N MET A 39 24.18 11.03 4.99
CA MET A 39 25.31 11.77 5.57
C MET A 39 26.50 11.88 4.60
N ARG A 40 26.73 10.84 3.79
CA ARG A 40 27.76 10.85 2.74
C ARG A 40 27.51 11.93 1.68
N LYS A 41 26.25 12.13 1.27
CA LYS A 41 25.84 13.16 0.31
C LYS A 41 26.07 14.56 0.91
N LEU A 42 25.64 14.78 2.15
CA LEU A 42 25.89 16.03 2.86
C LEU A 42 27.39 16.33 3.01
N ALA A 43 28.18 15.34 3.44
CA ALA A 43 29.63 15.50 3.61
C ALA A 43 30.37 15.78 2.29
N ALA A 44 29.87 15.26 1.15
CA ALA A 44 30.40 15.60 -0.16
C ALA A 44 30.16 17.09 -0.48
N TRP A 45 28.94 17.59 -0.28
CA TRP A 45 28.61 18.99 -0.48
C TRP A 45 29.41 19.94 0.41
N GLU A 46 29.58 19.61 1.69
CA GLU A 46 30.38 20.45 2.62
C GLU A 46 31.88 20.48 2.27
N LYS A 47 32.37 19.49 1.51
CA LYS A 47 33.74 19.44 0.96
C LYS A 47 33.82 20.00 -0.46
N GLY A 48 32.76 20.63 -0.97
CA GLY A 48 32.70 21.20 -2.32
C GLY A 48 32.61 20.17 -3.45
N ARG A 49 32.27 18.91 -3.13
CA ARG A 49 32.10 17.82 -4.11
C ARG A 49 30.61 17.66 -4.43
N GLY A 50 30.24 17.93 -5.68
CA GLY A 50 28.84 17.94 -6.12
C GLY A 50 28.10 19.21 -5.66
N LYS A 51 26.82 19.33 -6.03
CA LYS A 51 25.96 20.47 -5.68
C LYS A 51 24.56 20.00 -5.26
N PRO A 52 23.90 20.68 -4.31
CA PRO A 52 22.48 20.47 -4.06
C PRO A 52 21.65 20.87 -5.29
N SER A 53 20.53 20.18 -5.48
CA SER A 53 19.46 20.60 -6.39
C SER A 53 18.85 21.93 -5.93
N THR A 54 18.04 22.55 -6.80
CA THR A 54 17.31 23.78 -6.47
C THR A 54 16.44 23.62 -5.22
N ALA A 55 15.78 22.47 -5.07
CA ALA A 55 14.95 22.18 -3.90
C ALA A 55 15.81 22.06 -2.63
N GLU A 56 16.89 21.29 -2.67
CA GLU A 56 17.80 21.10 -1.53
C GLU A 56 18.47 22.43 -1.12
N ALA A 57 18.86 23.27 -2.08
CA ALA A 57 19.39 24.61 -1.81
C ALA A 57 18.34 25.55 -1.21
N THR A 58 17.08 25.43 -1.62
CA THR A 58 15.97 26.21 -1.06
C THR A 58 15.70 25.80 0.39
N LEU A 59 15.69 24.49 0.69
CA LEU A 59 15.55 24.00 2.07
C LEU A 59 16.69 24.48 2.97
N MET A 60 17.93 24.50 2.47
CA MET A 60 19.06 25.05 3.22
C MET A 60 18.90 26.55 3.50
N ARG A 61 18.36 27.34 2.57
CA ARG A 61 18.05 28.75 2.80
C ARG A 61 16.95 28.91 3.85
N VAL A 62 15.90 28.08 3.82
CA VAL A 62 14.85 28.06 4.86
C VAL A 62 15.46 27.76 6.24
N CYS A 63 16.38 26.79 6.31
CA CYS A 63 17.13 26.47 7.54
C CYS A 63 17.91 27.66 8.08
N MET A 64 18.39 28.54 7.20
CA MET A 64 19.11 29.77 7.59
C MET A 64 18.15 30.91 7.98
N LEU A 65 16.97 30.99 7.37
CA LEU A 65 15.98 32.03 7.62
C LEU A 65 15.35 31.89 9.00
N ASP A 66 15.03 30.67 9.43
CA ASP A 66 14.52 30.41 10.78
C ASP A 66 15.11 29.13 11.38
N PRO A 67 16.36 29.20 11.90
CA PRO A 67 17.00 28.06 12.54
C PRO A 67 16.26 27.60 13.81
N GLY A 68 15.52 28.49 14.46
CA GLY A 68 14.75 28.19 15.66
C GLY A 68 13.55 27.29 15.37
N LEU A 69 12.86 27.55 14.25
CA LEU A 69 11.81 26.68 13.74
C LEU A 69 12.35 25.30 13.36
N VAL A 70 13.46 25.24 12.61
CA VAL A 70 14.03 23.96 12.16
C VAL A 70 14.53 23.10 13.33
N LYS A 71 15.07 23.71 14.40
CA LYS A 71 15.44 22.98 15.63
C LYS A 71 14.25 22.39 16.39
N LYS A 72 13.06 22.97 16.22
CA LYS A 72 11.82 22.50 16.86
C LYS A 72 11.15 21.39 16.07
N LEU A 73 11.48 21.22 14.78
CA LEU A 73 10.98 20.12 13.96
C LEU A 73 11.51 18.80 14.49
N THR A 74 10.62 17.96 15.01
CA THR A 74 10.93 16.57 15.35
C THR A 74 10.60 15.67 14.17
N PRO A 75 11.12 14.43 14.13
CA PRO A 75 10.65 13.41 13.19
C PRO A 75 9.14 13.16 13.23
N GLU A 76 8.44 13.58 14.30
CA GLU A 76 7.00 13.48 14.46
C GLU A 76 6.24 14.62 13.74
N ASP A 77 6.91 15.73 13.42
CA ASP A 77 6.39 16.83 12.60
C ASP A 77 6.45 16.53 11.09
N ALA A 78 7.21 15.51 10.68
CA ALA A 78 7.10 14.96 9.35
C ALA A 78 5.70 14.38 9.21
N LEU A 79 4.82 15.05 8.45
CA LEU A 79 3.40 14.72 8.27
C LEU A 79 3.20 13.21 8.41
N PRO A 80 2.79 12.71 9.60
CA PRO A 80 2.49 11.31 9.72
C PRO A 80 1.38 11.05 8.72
N ASN A 81 1.38 9.87 8.08
CA ASN A 81 0.13 9.32 7.56
C ASN A 81 -0.90 9.62 8.65
N PRO A 82 -1.92 10.46 8.41
CA PRO A 82 -2.83 10.85 9.48
C PRO A 82 -3.26 9.54 10.11
N ARG A 83 -3.23 9.44 11.45
CA ARG A 83 -3.51 8.20 12.19
C ARG A 83 -4.97 7.76 12.03
N LEU A 84 -5.42 7.65 10.78
CA LEU A 84 -6.68 7.16 10.30
C LEU A 84 -6.52 5.65 10.29
N ALA A 85 -7.12 5.02 11.29
CA ALA A 85 -7.12 3.58 11.39
C ALA A 85 -8.09 3.01 10.34
N LEU A 86 -7.57 2.18 9.44
CA LEU A 86 -8.39 1.25 8.68
C LEU A 86 -8.88 0.17 9.66
N LEU A 87 -10.18 -0.12 9.67
CA LEU A 87 -10.78 -1.08 10.61
C LEU A 87 -10.64 -2.52 10.11
N CYS A 88 -10.98 -2.74 8.85
CA CYS A 88 -10.96 -4.04 8.18
C CYS A 88 -11.04 -3.82 6.66
N VAL A 89 -10.97 -4.92 5.90
CA VAL A 89 -11.52 -4.94 4.54
C VAL A 89 -13.04 -4.99 4.68
N ASP A 90 -13.73 -3.97 4.18
CA ASP A 90 -15.18 -3.86 4.27
C ASP A 90 -15.88 -4.81 3.27
N HIS A 91 -15.54 -4.71 1.99
CA HIS A 91 -16.03 -5.62 0.95
C HIS A 91 -15.14 -5.60 -0.29
N ILE A 92 -15.29 -6.59 -1.17
CA ILE A 92 -14.55 -6.72 -2.43
C ILE A 92 -15.50 -6.60 -3.61
N HIS A 93 -15.17 -5.76 -4.61
CA HIS A 93 -15.97 -5.64 -5.85
C HIS A 93 -15.59 -6.73 -6.82
N ILE A 94 -16.57 -7.53 -7.23
CA ILE A 94 -16.41 -8.60 -8.21
C ILE A 94 -17.32 -8.31 -9.39
N PHE A 95 -16.75 -8.27 -10.59
CA PHE A 95 -17.49 -8.04 -11.81
C PHE A 95 -17.86 -9.36 -12.46
N VAL A 96 -19.15 -9.52 -12.72
CA VAL A 96 -19.75 -10.75 -13.27
C VAL A 96 -20.70 -10.41 -14.41
N LYS A 97 -20.86 -11.34 -15.35
CA LYS A 97 -21.80 -11.15 -16.47
C LYS A 97 -23.25 -11.17 -16.00
N ASP A 98 -23.57 -12.07 -15.07
CA ASP A 98 -24.88 -12.22 -14.46
C ASP A 98 -24.76 -12.44 -12.95
N ARG A 99 -25.38 -11.56 -12.16
CA ARG A 99 -25.27 -11.56 -10.70
C ARG A 99 -25.98 -12.73 -10.04
N TYR A 100 -27.06 -13.25 -10.62
CA TYR A 100 -27.85 -14.34 -10.04
C TYR A 100 -27.24 -15.71 -10.37
N VAL A 101 -26.68 -15.85 -11.57
CA VAL A 101 -25.86 -17.02 -11.93
C VAL A 101 -24.62 -17.08 -11.04
N ALA A 102 -23.93 -15.95 -10.87
CA ALA A 102 -22.78 -15.84 -9.99
C ALA A 102 -23.17 -16.14 -8.54
N GLU A 103 -24.23 -15.53 -8.00
CA GLU A 103 -24.72 -15.82 -6.64
C GLU A 103 -24.94 -17.31 -6.40
N SER A 104 -25.64 -18.00 -7.30
CA SER A 104 -25.88 -19.44 -7.19
C SER A 104 -24.58 -20.25 -7.17
N TRP A 105 -23.55 -19.79 -7.89
CA TRP A 105 -22.22 -20.37 -7.86
C TRP A 105 -21.50 -20.09 -6.54
N TYR A 106 -21.51 -18.84 -6.07
CA TYR A 106 -20.87 -18.42 -4.82
C TYR A 106 -21.49 -19.10 -3.59
N GLU A 107 -22.81 -19.29 -3.57
CA GLU A 107 -23.49 -20.04 -2.52
C GLU A 107 -23.05 -21.51 -2.53
N ARG A 108 -23.04 -22.15 -3.70
CA ARG A 108 -22.67 -23.57 -3.83
C ARG A 108 -21.20 -23.84 -3.53
N VAL A 109 -20.30 -22.98 -4.02
CA VAL A 109 -18.85 -23.22 -3.98
C VAL A 109 -18.22 -22.68 -2.71
N LEU A 110 -18.59 -21.48 -2.28
CA LEU A 110 -17.98 -20.80 -1.12
C LEU A 110 -18.93 -20.66 0.07
N GLY A 111 -20.20 -21.06 -0.04
CA GLY A 111 -21.17 -20.92 1.04
C GLY A 111 -21.63 -19.48 1.29
N LEU A 112 -21.31 -18.54 0.39
CA LEU A 112 -21.69 -17.14 0.55
C LEU A 112 -23.17 -16.94 0.24
N LYS A 113 -23.87 -16.18 1.09
CA LYS A 113 -25.31 -15.93 0.97
C LYS A 113 -25.61 -14.45 0.87
N ARG A 114 -26.75 -14.11 0.28
CA ARG A 114 -27.20 -12.74 0.14
C ARG A 114 -27.27 -12.02 1.49
N THR A 115 -26.76 -10.79 1.51
CA THR A 115 -26.82 -9.92 2.68
C THR A 115 -28.18 -9.23 2.72
N ALA A 116 -29.10 -9.74 3.55
CA ALA A 116 -30.48 -9.24 3.62
C ALA A 116 -30.57 -7.73 3.88
N ALA A 117 -29.67 -7.19 4.73
CA ALA A 117 -29.63 -5.78 5.05
C ALA A 117 -29.30 -4.87 3.84
N LEU A 118 -28.73 -5.42 2.76
CA LEU A 118 -28.28 -4.69 1.58
C LEU A 118 -29.04 -5.11 0.30
N GLU A 119 -30.05 -5.96 0.42
CA GLU A 119 -30.80 -6.49 -0.73
C GLU A 119 -31.52 -5.39 -1.53
N PHE A 120 -31.98 -4.35 -0.83
CA PHE A 120 -32.58 -3.16 -1.46
C PHE A 120 -31.64 -2.47 -2.47
N TRP A 121 -30.32 -2.67 -2.33
CA TRP A 121 -29.31 -2.05 -3.18
C TRP A 121 -29.06 -2.82 -4.48
N ALA A 122 -29.55 -4.07 -4.59
CA ALA A 122 -29.37 -4.93 -5.76
C ALA A 122 -30.25 -4.54 -6.97
N VAL A 123 -30.60 -3.26 -7.12
CA VAL A 123 -31.43 -2.72 -8.20
C VAL A 123 -30.58 -1.93 -9.21
N ALA A 124 -31.01 -1.92 -10.47
CA ALA A 124 -30.32 -1.24 -11.58
C ALA A 124 -28.81 -1.59 -11.63
N ASP A 125 -27.95 -0.59 -11.44
CA ASP A 125 -26.48 -0.71 -11.47
C ASP A 125 -25.85 -0.90 -10.07
N GLY A 126 -26.66 -0.96 -9.01
CA GLY A 126 -26.17 -1.24 -7.65
C GLY A 126 -25.69 -2.69 -7.48
N PRO A 127 -24.86 -3.02 -6.49
CA PRO A 127 -24.30 -4.36 -6.33
C PRO A 127 -25.29 -5.36 -5.70
N LEU A 128 -25.12 -6.64 -6.01
CA LEU A 128 -25.70 -7.74 -5.24
C LEU A 128 -24.65 -8.21 -4.23
N THR A 129 -24.89 -8.02 -2.94
CA THR A 129 -23.90 -8.29 -1.88
C THR A 129 -24.09 -9.66 -1.25
N LEU A 130 -23.00 -10.42 -1.15
CA LEU A 130 -22.94 -11.76 -0.55
C LEU A 130 -21.96 -11.76 0.63
N GLN A 131 -22.25 -12.56 1.65
CA GLN A 131 -21.40 -12.71 2.83
C GLN A 131 -21.36 -14.15 3.34
N ASN A 132 -20.31 -14.51 4.08
CA ASN A 132 -20.30 -15.76 4.85
C ASN A 132 -21.23 -15.64 6.07
N ARG A 133 -21.45 -16.77 6.76
CA ARG A 133 -22.32 -16.83 7.95
C ARG A 133 -21.88 -15.87 9.06
N GLU A 134 -20.58 -15.69 9.24
CA GLU A 134 -19.99 -14.86 10.28
C GLU A 134 -19.93 -13.38 9.91
N GLY A 135 -20.22 -13.02 8.65
CA GLY A 135 -20.15 -11.64 8.16
C GLY A 135 -18.73 -11.07 8.07
N THR A 136 -17.71 -11.91 8.09
CA THR A 136 -16.29 -11.53 8.03
C THR A 136 -15.72 -11.47 6.61
N ILE A 137 -16.41 -12.10 5.66
CA ILE A 137 -16.10 -12.08 4.23
C ILE A 137 -17.31 -11.52 3.51
N GLN A 138 -17.12 -10.41 2.78
CA GLN A 138 -18.18 -9.77 2.01
C GLN A 138 -17.70 -9.44 0.58
N ILE A 139 -18.51 -9.83 -0.40
CA ILE A 139 -18.30 -9.50 -1.81
C ILE A 139 -19.51 -8.77 -2.39
N ALA A 140 -19.26 -7.83 -3.29
CA ALA A 140 -20.24 -7.04 -3.99
C ALA A 140 -20.19 -7.37 -5.49
N LEU A 141 -21.22 -8.07 -5.98
CA LEU A 141 -21.33 -8.47 -7.38
C LEU A 141 -21.88 -7.31 -8.22
N PHE A 142 -21.06 -6.80 -9.13
CA PHE A 142 -21.45 -5.80 -10.13
C PHE A 142 -21.66 -6.45 -11.48
N LYS A 143 -22.73 -6.04 -12.18
CA LYS A 143 -22.95 -6.45 -13.57
C LYS A 143 -21.93 -5.74 -14.47
N GLY A 144 -21.18 -6.48 -15.26
CA GLY A 144 -20.23 -5.91 -16.20
C GLY A 144 -19.62 -6.95 -17.13
N SER A 145 -18.91 -6.49 -18.16
CA SER A 145 -18.08 -7.40 -18.94
C SER A 145 -16.94 -7.92 -18.07
N ALA A 146 -16.73 -9.24 -18.09
CA ALA A 146 -15.58 -9.87 -17.44
C ALA A 146 -14.30 -9.19 -17.94
N ARG A 147 -13.64 -8.42 -17.08
CA ARG A 147 -12.32 -7.84 -17.33
C ARG A 147 -11.30 -8.82 -16.82
N ARG A 148 -10.16 -8.95 -17.51
CA ARG A 148 -9.04 -9.78 -17.03
C ARG A 148 -8.55 -9.26 -15.68
N ASN A 149 -9.05 -9.82 -14.59
CA ASN A 149 -8.62 -9.50 -13.25
C ASN A 149 -7.38 -10.35 -12.92
N ARG A 150 -6.29 -9.70 -12.52
CA ARG A 150 -5.06 -10.38 -12.08
C ARG A 150 -4.91 -10.38 -10.55
N ALA A 151 -5.76 -9.66 -9.83
CA ALA A 151 -5.76 -9.65 -8.38
C ALA A 151 -6.54 -10.87 -7.87
N THR A 152 -5.85 -11.77 -7.17
CA THR A 152 -6.44 -12.95 -6.54
C THR A 152 -7.06 -12.58 -5.20
N VAL A 153 -8.29 -13.06 -4.97
CA VAL A 153 -8.93 -12.97 -3.66
C VAL A 153 -8.57 -14.21 -2.85
N ALA A 154 -7.65 -14.04 -1.89
CA ALA A 154 -7.21 -15.12 -1.02
C ALA A 154 -8.00 -15.14 0.29
N MET A 155 -8.53 -16.31 0.65
CA MET A 155 -9.29 -16.54 1.88
C MET A 155 -8.57 -17.56 2.73
N ARG A 156 -8.31 -17.19 3.99
CA ARG A 156 -7.65 -18.07 4.95
C ARG A 156 -8.64 -19.10 5.49
N VAL A 157 -8.18 -20.33 5.59
CA VAL A 157 -8.87 -21.43 6.30
C VAL A 157 -7.97 -21.99 7.39
N GLU A 158 -8.57 -22.71 8.33
CA GLU A 158 -7.80 -23.45 9.34
C GLU A 158 -7.10 -24.64 8.70
N GLN A 159 -5.89 -24.96 9.17
CA GLN A 159 -5.11 -26.10 8.68
C GLN A 159 -5.89 -27.41 8.73
N GLY A 160 -6.68 -27.64 9.79
CA GLY A 160 -7.50 -28.85 9.92
C GLY A 160 -8.64 -28.97 8.89
N SER A 161 -9.01 -27.87 8.23
CA SER A 161 -10.07 -27.83 7.22
C SER A 161 -9.54 -27.78 5.78
N PHE A 162 -8.25 -27.53 5.58
CA PHE A 162 -7.67 -27.27 4.26
C PHE A 162 -7.86 -28.43 3.28
N GLN A 163 -7.59 -29.67 3.71
CA GLN A 163 -7.80 -30.86 2.87
C GLN A 163 -9.27 -31.04 2.49
N GLY A 164 -10.20 -30.69 3.40
CA GLY A 164 -11.63 -30.71 3.12
C GLY A 164 -12.01 -29.72 2.01
N TRP A 165 -11.39 -28.53 1.99
CA TRP A 165 -11.56 -27.56 0.92
C TRP A 165 -11.03 -28.05 -0.42
N LEU A 166 -9.84 -28.68 -0.46
CA LEU A 166 -9.31 -29.26 -1.69
C LEU A 166 -10.28 -30.30 -2.27
N SER A 167 -10.68 -31.27 -1.45
CA SER A 167 -11.62 -32.32 -1.87
C SER A 167 -12.98 -31.75 -2.30
N HIS A 168 -13.52 -30.75 -1.60
CA HIS A 168 -14.75 -30.07 -1.99
C HIS A 168 -14.63 -29.41 -3.37
N LEU A 169 -13.59 -28.61 -3.60
CA LEU A 169 -13.39 -27.89 -4.85
C LEU A 169 -13.18 -28.84 -6.05
N GLU A 170 -12.48 -29.95 -5.85
CA GLU A 170 -12.31 -30.99 -6.88
C GLU A 170 -13.63 -31.68 -7.27
N THR A 171 -14.66 -31.63 -6.42
CA THR A 171 -15.98 -32.19 -6.76
C THR A 171 -16.83 -31.27 -7.64
N ILE A 172 -16.45 -29.99 -7.82
CA ILE A 172 -17.25 -29.01 -8.55
C ILE A 172 -17.07 -29.22 -10.06
N PRO A 173 -18.14 -29.57 -10.82
CA PRO A 173 -18.02 -29.85 -12.24
C PRO A 173 -17.49 -28.65 -13.04
N GLY A 174 -16.44 -28.87 -13.82
CA GLY A 174 -15.84 -27.86 -14.69
C GLY A 174 -14.98 -26.81 -13.98
N LEU A 175 -14.77 -26.94 -12.66
CA LEU A 175 -13.86 -26.07 -11.93
C LEU A 175 -12.41 -26.56 -12.09
N LEU A 176 -11.54 -25.70 -12.63
CA LEU A 176 -10.11 -25.97 -12.66
C LEU A 176 -9.50 -25.58 -11.33
N VAL A 177 -8.85 -26.53 -10.67
CA VAL A 177 -8.24 -26.39 -9.36
C VAL A 177 -6.75 -26.67 -9.47
N THR A 178 -5.92 -25.78 -8.94
CA THR A 178 -4.47 -25.96 -8.85
C THR A 178 -4.05 -25.91 -7.38
N TYR A 179 -3.33 -26.93 -6.91
CA TYR A 179 -2.73 -26.96 -5.58
C TYR A 179 -1.25 -26.57 -5.65
N GLU A 180 -0.79 -25.72 -4.72
CA GLU A 180 0.61 -25.35 -4.57
C GLU A 180 1.04 -25.35 -3.10
N ASP A 181 2.23 -25.89 -2.82
CA ASP A 181 2.90 -25.85 -1.51
C ASP A 181 4.00 -24.77 -1.53
N HIS A 182 3.74 -23.65 -0.85
CA HIS A 182 4.63 -22.48 -0.79
C HIS A 182 5.61 -22.52 0.39
N ILE A 183 5.91 -23.70 0.93
CA ILE A 183 6.80 -23.95 2.09
C ILE A 183 6.19 -23.44 3.42
N VAL A 184 5.74 -22.18 3.48
CA VAL A 184 5.14 -21.56 4.66
C VAL A 184 3.61 -21.63 4.68
N SER A 185 3.01 -21.87 3.51
CA SER A 185 1.58 -22.00 3.33
C SER A 185 1.25 -23.02 2.24
N GLU A 186 0.06 -23.58 2.31
CA GLU A 186 -0.54 -24.42 1.26
C GLU A 186 -1.69 -23.63 0.63
N SER A 187 -1.84 -23.72 -0.68
CA SER A 187 -2.78 -22.88 -1.43
C SER A 187 -3.51 -23.65 -2.53
N ILE A 188 -4.79 -23.35 -2.69
CA ILE A 188 -5.66 -23.92 -3.73
C ILE A 188 -6.18 -22.77 -4.58
N TYR A 189 -5.80 -22.74 -5.85
CA TYR A 189 -6.20 -21.72 -6.82
C TYR A 189 -7.32 -22.21 -7.72
N PHE A 190 -8.29 -21.35 -7.97
CA PHE A 190 -9.42 -21.59 -8.86
C PHE A 190 -9.98 -20.25 -9.36
N ALA A 191 -10.95 -20.29 -10.26
CA ALA A 191 -11.62 -19.09 -10.75
C ALA A 191 -13.14 -19.25 -10.71
N ASP A 192 -13.85 -18.14 -10.55
CA ASP A 192 -15.30 -18.12 -10.73
C ASP A 192 -15.68 -18.29 -12.22
N PRO A 193 -16.98 -18.41 -12.56
CA PRO A 193 -17.43 -18.60 -13.96
C PRO A 193 -17.06 -17.46 -14.91
N ASP A 194 -16.73 -16.28 -14.38
CA ASP A 194 -16.32 -15.10 -15.14
C ASP A 194 -14.81 -14.88 -15.14
N GLY A 195 -14.04 -15.81 -14.56
CA GLY A 195 -12.58 -15.82 -14.57
C GLY A 195 -11.93 -14.98 -13.48
N ASN A 196 -12.67 -14.56 -12.44
CA ASN A 196 -12.08 -13.89 -11.28
C ASN A 196 -11.27 -14.90 -10.46
N PRO A 197 -9.98 -14.63 -10.16
CA PRO A 197 -9.11 -15.59 -9.49
C PRO A 197 -9.32 -15.60 -7.96
N TYR A 198 -9.34 -16.80 -7.39
CA TYR A 198 -9.49 -17.06 -5.97
C TYR A 198 -8.40 -18.00 -5.44
N GLU A 199 -8.13 -17.89 -4.15
CA GLU A 199 -7.21 -18.74 -3.41
C GLU A 199 -7.84 -19.15 -2.08
N ILE A 200 -7.84 -20.44 -1.76
CA ILE A 200 -7.98 -20.93 -0.37
C ILE A 200 -6.58 -21.18 0.16
N THR A 201 -6.23 -20.59 1.30
CA THR A 201 -4.86 -20.64 1.84
C THR A 201 -4.83 -21.02 3.32
N SER A 202 -3.86 -21.82 3.71
CA SER A 202 -3.60 -22.17 5.11
C SER A 202 -2.12 -22.02 5.42
N TYR A 203 -1.79 -21.49 6.60
CA TYR A 203 -0.41 -21.34 7.05
C TYR A 203 -0.01 -22.50 7.95
N ARG A 204 1.26 -22.93 7.85
CA ARG A 204 1.81 -23.90 8.79
C ARG A 204 1.97 -23.25 10.17
N PRO A 205 1.73 -23.99 11.27
CA PRO A 205 2.08 -23.52 12.60
C PRO A 205 3.58 -23.16 12.63
N GLY A 206 3.89 -21.95 13.10
CA GLY A 206 5.26 -21.47 13.31
C GLY A 206 5.90 -22.02 14.57
#